data_AF-A0A7C3ABN4-F1
#
_entry.id   AF-A0A7C3ABN4-F1
#
_cell.length_a   1.000
_cell.length_b   1.000
_cell.length_c   1.000
_cell.angle_alpha   90.00
_cell.angle_beta   90.00
_cell.angle_gamma   90.00
#
_symmetry.space_group_name_H-M   'P 1'
#
loop_
_entity.id
_entity.type
_entity.pdbx_description
1 polymer ?
#
loop_
_entity_poly.entity_id
_entity_poly.type
_entity_poly.pdbx_seq_one_letter_code
_entity_poly.pdbx_strand_id
1 'polypeptide(L)'
;DDPLPFAIHYESAAALEKPADGLMQFGAEVEPGVTRGERFLAHMAYLADTYLTRPGYFRHGGRPVIVFYLVREWRDYGPYLERFREMMAERGLDPYLVADVVWWSEAVDAAWDWRTLGEHFDAVTGYSLYDPAQPTTMDGFLSGADEVFREYRNVADAFGLDFAPSVLPGFDDRNLRGAERPVIQRHGGELYRRFWDLAERHAGGERQLLFVTSFNEWHEGTELEPSAEHGTEYLMLTASLKQRDRPRHGAGGPDVEREVDYLASRLDPDVGLIPESTAGARQVSLEGGETVSVPLDRVF
;
A
#
# COMPACT_ATOMS: atom_id res chain seq x y z
N ASP A 1 -3.11 -22.36 20.68
CA ASP A 1 -2.41 -21.61 19.63
C ASP A 1 -3.41 -21.30 18.54
N ASP A 2 -3.84 -20.04 18.45
CA ASP A 2 -4.64 -19.62 17.30
C ASP A 2 -3.72 -19.55 16.07
N PRO A 3 -4.10 -20.18 14.94
CA PRO A 3 -3.28 -20.13 13.74
C PRO A 3 -3.14 -18.68 13.25
N LEU A 4 -1.97 -18.34 12.70
CA LEU A 4 -1.78 -17.06 12.02
C LEU A 4 -2.80 -16.96 10.87
N PRO A 5 -3.63 -15.91 10.85
CA PRO A 5 -4.61 -15.76 9.79
C PRO A 5 -3.92 -15.44 8.47
N PHE A 6 -4.58 -15.76 7.36
CA PHE A 6 -4.07 -15.48 6.01
C PHE A 6 -5.11 -14.73 5.18
N ALA A 7 -4.65 -13.91 4.23
CA ALA A 7 -5.49 -13.30 3.20
C ALA A 7 -4.87 -13.56 1.83
N ILE A 8 -5.69 -13.47 0.78
CA ILE A 8 -5.19 -13.53 -0.59
C ILE A 8 -4.57 -12.18 -0.96
N HIS A 9 -3.34 -12.25 -1.44
CA HIS A 9 -2.73 -11.24 -2.29
C HIS A 9 -2.81 -11.73 -3.73
N TYR A 10 -3.77 -11.20 -4.47
CA TYR A 10 -4.01 -11.57 -5.86
C TYR A 10 -2.98 -10.89 -6.75
N GLU A 11 -2.00 -11.67 -7.21
CA GLU A 11 -1.00 -11.21 -8.16
C GLU A 11 -1.64 -11.06 -9.55
N SER A 12 -2.22 -9.88 -9.79
CA SER A 12 -2.95 -9.55 -11.01
C SER A 12 -2.09 -9.62 -12.26
N ALA A 13 -0.82 -9.22 -12.22
CA ALA A 13 0.01 -9.16 -13.42
C ALA A 13 0.27 -10.56 -13.97
N ALA A 14 0.61 -11.51 -13.11
CA ALA A 14 0.71 -12.92 -13.48
C ALA A 14 -0.66 -13.54 -13.79
N ALA A 15 -1.66 -13.38 -12.91
CA ALA A 15 -2.94 -14.08 -13.03
C ALA A 15 -3.79 -13.61 -14.22
N LEU A 16 -3.64 -12.35 -14.63
CA LEU A 16 -4.38 -11.74 -15.72
C LEU A 16 -3.55 -11.58 -17.00
N GLU A 17 -2.36 -12.19 -17.07
CA GLU A 17 -1.45 -12.10 -18.22
C GLU A 17 -1.24 -10.65 -18.67
N LYS A 18 -0.60 -9.87 -17.80
CA LYS A 18 -0.21 -8.50 -18.12
C LYS A 18 0.69 -8.51 -19.37
N PRO A 19 0.39 -7.68 -20.39
CA PRO A 19 1.26 -7.52 -21.55
C PRO A 19 2.58 -6.83 -21.18
N ALA A 20 3.67 -7.19 -21.86
CA ALA A 20 5.02 -6.69 -21.54
C ALA A 20 5.12 -5.15 -21.53
N ASP A 21 4.51 -4.49 -22.52
CA ASP A 21 4.60 -3.03 -22.72
C ASP A 21 3.22 -2.35 -22.61
N GLY A 22 2.33 -2.83 -21.76
CA GLY A 22 0.96 -2.32 -21.71
C GLY A 22 0.24 -2.43 -20.38
N LEU A 23 -0.87 -1.71 -20.31
CA LEU A 23 -1.83 -1.75 -19.22
C LEU A 23 -2.74 -2.97 -19.35
N MET A 24 -3.26 -3.46 -18.23
CA MET A 24 -4.22 -4.55 -18.17
C MET A 24 -5.61 -4.05 -18.58
N GLN A 25 -5.92 -4.13 -19.87
CA GLN A 25 -7.24 -3.82 -20.42
C GLN A 25 -8.21 -4.97 -20.11
N PHE A 26 -9.22 -4.76 -19.27
CA PHE A 26 -10.11 -5.84 -18.84
C PHE A 26 -10.99 -6.38 -19.97
N GLY A 27 -11.30 -5.57 -20.98
CA GLY A 27 -12.02 -6.00 -22.19
C GLY A 27 -11.18 -6.77 -23.21
N ALA A 28 -9.85 -6.80 -23.08
CA ALA A 28 -9.01 -7.52 -24.03
C ALA A 28 -9.01 -9.03 -23.76
N GLU A 29 -9.01 -9.83 -24.83
CA GLU A 29 -8.92 -11.28 -24.74
C GLU A 29 -7.55 -11.73 -24.22
N VAL A 30 -7.56 -12.72 -23.33
CA VAL A 30 -6.38 -13.45 -22.84
C VAL A 30 -6.34 -14.87 -23.41
N GLU A 31 -7.51 -15.41 -23.75
CA GLU A 31 -7.69 -16.65 -24.49
C GLU A 31 -8.84 -16.44 -25.50
N PRO A 32 -8.97 -17.27 -26.56
CA PRO A 32 -10.02 -17.11 -27.55
C PRO A 32 -11.42 -17.07 -26.92
N GLY A 33 -12.08 -15.91 -27.03
CA GLY A 33 -13.42 -15.69 -26.48
C GLY A 33 -13.50 -15.55 -24.96
N VAL A 34 -12.36 -15.34 -24.27
CA VAL A 34 -12.31 -15.05 -22.83
C VAL A 34 -11.57 -13.74 -22.62
N THR A 35 -12.29 -12.72 -22.13
CA THR A 35 -11.68 -11.45 -21.75
C THR A 35 -10.91 -11.58 -20.44
N ARG A 36 -9.96 -10.67 -20.25
CA ARG A 36 -9.21 -10.55 -19.00
C ARG A 36 -10.14 -10.37 -17.79
N GLY A 37 -11.20 -9.58 -17.95
CA GLY A 37 -12.21 -9.36 -16.92
C GLY A 37 -13.08 -10.60 -16.65
N GLU A 38 -13.41 -11.40 -17.66
CA GLU A 38 -14.09 -12.68 -17.46
C GLU A 38 -13.21 -13.68 -16.69
N ARG A 39 -11.91 -13.74 -17.02
CA ARG A 39 -10.95 -14.53 -16.25
C ARG A 39 -10.86 -14.05 -14.80
N PHE A 40 -10.78 -12.73 -14.58
CA PHE A 40 -10.81 -12.13 -13.24
C PHE A 40 -12.04 -12.60 -12.44
N LEU A 41 -13.24 -12.52 -13.02
CA LEU A 41 -14.47 -12.96 -12.37
C LEU A 41 -14.45 -14.46 -12.04
N ALA A 42 -13.92 -15.29 -12.94
CA ALA A 42 -13.76 -16.72 -12.69
C ALA A 42 -12.81 -16.99 -11.52
N HIS A 43 -11.68 -16.28 -11.43
CA HIS A 43 -10.78 -16.37 -10.28
C HIS A 43 -11.47 -15.92 -8.99
N MET A 44 -12.20 -14.80 -9.00
CA MET A 44 -12.91 -14.31 -7.82
C MET A 44 -13.97 -15.30 -7.33
N ALA A 45 -14.72 -15.93 -8.22
CA ALA A 45 -15.66 -17.00 -7.87
C ALA A 45 -14.93 -18.15 -7.16
N TYR A 46 -13.83 -18.63 -7.73
CA TYR A 46 -13.04 -19.71 -7.15
C TYR A 46 -12.48 -19.34 -5.76
N LEU A 47 -11.94 -18.12 -5.60
CA LEU A 47 -11.42 -17.67 -4.32
C LEU A 47 -12.51 -17.58 -3.25
N ALA A 48 -13.68 -17.07 -3.60
CA ALA A 48 -14.84 -16.99 -2.72
C ALA A 48 -15.28 -18.37 -2.23
N ASP A 49 -15.43 -19.32 -3.15
CA ASP A 49 -15.92 -20.66 -2.84
C ASP A 49 -14.88 -21.51 -2.08
N THR A 50 -13.59 -21.21 -2.25
CA THR A 50 -12.50 -22.03 -1.69
C THR A 50 -11.92 -21.49 -0.39
N TYR A 51 -11.76 -20.16 -0.26
CA TYR A 51 -10.92 -19.55 0.79
C TYR A 51 -11.64 -18.55 1.70
N LEU A 52 -12.48 -17.66 1.17
CA LEU A 52 -12.94 -16.47 1.92
C LEU A 52 -13.80 -16.79 3.16
N THR A 53 -14.41 -17.97 3.21
CA THR A 53 -15.21 -18.44 4.36
C THR A 53 -14.41 -19.26 5.37
N ARG A 54 -13.13 -19.55 5.11
CA ARG A 54 -12.32 -20.38 6.01
C ARG A 54 -12.15 -19.73 7.39
N PRO A 55 -12.11 -20.51 8.49
CA PRO A 55 -11.93 -19.97 9.84
C PRO A 55 -10.62 -19.19 10.02
N GLY A 56 -9.54 -19.62 9.37
CA GLY A 56 -8.23 -18.94 9.41
C GLY A 56 -8.08 -17.77 8.44
N TYR A 57 -9.13 -17.39 7.71
CA TYR A 57 -9.06 -16.27 6.77
C TYR A 57 -9.07 -14.93 7.54
N PHE A 58 -8.11 -14.07 7.25
CA PHE A 58 -7.98 -12.75 7.88
C PHE A 58 -9.17 -11.87 7.52
N ARG A 59 -9.75 -11.24 8.54
CA ARG A 59 -10.92 -10.38 8.41
C ARG A 59 -10.65 -9.02 9.03
N HIS A 60 -11.03 -7.98 8.30
CA HIS A 60 -10.95 -6.61 8.75
C HIS A 60 -12.38 -6.10 9.00
N GLY A 61 -12.70 -5.76 10.25
CA GLY A 61 -14.09 -5.41 10.61
C GLY A 61 -15.10 -6.53 10.35
N GLY A 62 -14.67 -7.80 10.33
CA GLY A 62 -15.52 -8.95 9.99
C GLY A 62 -15.60 -9.28 8.50
N ARG A 63 -15.05 -8.43 7.63
CA ARG A 63 -15.04 -8.60 6.16
C ARG A 63 -13.76 -9.31 5.70
N PRO A 64 -13.84 -10.35 4.86
CA PRO A 64 -12.65 -11.06 4.37
C PRO A 64 -11.80 -10.12 3.50
N VAL A 65 -10.50 -10.01 3.79
CA VAL A 65 -9.60 -9.11 3.05
C VAL A 65 -9.12 -9.74 1.75
N ILE A 66 -9.11 -8.98 0.65
CA ILE A 66 -8.41 -9.34 -0.58
C ILE A 66 -7.54 -8.16 -0.99
N VAL A 67 -6.25 -8.40 -1.22
CA VAL A 67 -5.33 -7.40 -1.74
C VAL A 67 -5.12 -7.67 -3.22
N PHE A 68 -5.28 -6.65 -4.06
CA PHE A 68 -5.04 -6.73 -5.50
C PHE A 68 -3.75 -6.02 -5.85
N TYR A 69 -2.79 -6.77 -6.37
CA TYR A 69 -1.50 -6.22 -6.79
C TYR A 69 -1.64 -5.46 -8.12
N LEU A 70 -0.87 -4.38 -8.27
CA LEU A 70 -0.73 -3.62 -9.51
C LEU A 70 -2.04 -3.04 -10.09
N VAL A 71 -3.00 -2.64 -9.24
CA VAL A 71 -4.27 -2.03 -9.69
C VAL A 71 -4.04 -0.73 -10.46
N ARG A 72 -2.97 0.01 -10.19
CA ARG A 72 -2.57 1.20 -10.98
C ARG A 72 -2.44 0.94 -12.49
N GLU A 73 -2.24 -0.32 -12.89
CA GLU A 73 -2.14 -0.70 -14.29
C GLU A 73 -3.43 -1.28 -14.90
N TRP A 74 -4.54 -1.33 -14.15
CA TRP A 74 -5.82 -1.82 -14.64
C TRP A 74 -6.56 -0.74 -15.44
N ARG A 75 -7.25 -1.13 -16.51
CA ARG A 75 -8.11 -0.26 -17.32
C ARG A 75 -9.42 -0.97 -17.70
N ASP A 76 -10.48 -0.20 -17.85
CA ASP A 76 -11.85 -0.67 -18.16
C ASP A 76 -12.39 -1.75 -17.20
N TYR A 77 -12.00 -1.67 -15.92
CA TYR A 77 -12.26 -2.72 -14.94
C TYR A 77 -13.57 -2.52 -14.14
N GLY A 78 -14.16 -1.32 -14.15
CA GLY A 78 -15.37 -0.97 -13.39
C GLY A 78 -16.52 -1.98 -13.52
N PRO A 79 -17.01 -2.29 -14.74
CA PRO A 79 -18.09 -3.26 -14.92
C PRO A 79 -17.80 -4.66 -14.36
N TYR A 80 -16.51 -5.06 -14.33
CA TYR A 80 -16.10 -6.33 -13.75
C TYR A 80 -16.01 -6.27 -12.22
N LEU A 81 -15.70 -5.12 -11.63
CA LEU A 81 -15.79 -4.91 -10.19
C LEU A 81 -17.23 -4.87 -9.71
N GLU A 82 -18.14 -4.21 -10.45
CA GLU A 82 -19.58 -4.27 -10.19
C GLU A 82 -20.05 -5.72 -10.15
N ARG A 83 -19.76 -6.48 -11.21
CA ARG A 83 -20.16 -7.89 -11.27
C ARG A 83 -19.51 -8.73 -10.18
N PHE A 84 -18.26 -8.46 -9.83
CA PHE A 84 -17.58 -9.11 -8.72
C PHE A 84 -18.30 -8.84 -7.39
N ARG A 85 -18.64 -7.58 -7.09
CA ARG A 85 -19.37 -7.20 -5.87
C ARG A 85 -20.73 -7.90 -5.81
N GLU A 86 -21.48 -7.96 -6.91
CA GLU A 86 -22.72 -8.73 -7.01
C GLU A 86 -22.49 -10.22 -6.71
N MET A 87 -21.48 -10.84 -7.33
CA MET A 87 -21.16 -12.26 -7.14
C MET A 87 -20.78 -12.60 -5.70
N MET A 88 -20.13 -11.67 -4.99
CA MET A 88 -19.86 -11.81 -3.56
C MET A 88 -21.13 -11.67 -2.73
N ALA A 89 -21.97 -10.68 -3.03
CA ALA A 89 -23.24 -10.46 -2.33
C ALA A 89 -24.21 -11.65 -2.49
N GLU A 90 -24.28 -12.26 -3.68
CA GLU A 90 -25.01 -13.51 -3.95
C GLU A 90 -24.56 -14.67 -3.04
N ARG A 91 -23.29 -14.64 -2.60
CA ARG A 91 -22.70 -15.62 -1.67
C ARG A 91 -22.81 -15.20 -0.19
N GLY A 92 -23.46 -14.07 0.10
CA GLY A 92 -23.50 -13.49 1.44
C GLY A 92 -22.13 -12.99 1.92
N LEU A 93 -21.24 -12.66 0.99
CA LEU A 93 -19.90 -12.13 1.26
C LEU A 93 -19.85 -10.64 0.92
N ASP A 94 -19.12 -9.91 1.75
CA ASP A 94 -18.73 -8.53 1.48
C ASP A 94 -17.24 -8.38 1.83
N PRO A 95 -16.33 -8.63 0.88
CA PRO A 95 -14.90 -8.57 1.13
C PRO A 95 -14.41 -7.12 1.28
N TYR A 96 -13.40 -6.92 2.12
CA TYR A 96 -12.68 -5.65 2.23
C TYR A 96 -11.53 -5.65 1.22
N LEU A 97 -11.59 -4.76 0.23
CA LEU A 97 -10.67 -4.78 -0.91
C LEU A 97 -9.60 -3.71 -0.79
N VAL A 98 -8.35 -4.12 -0.98
CA VAL A 98 -7.18 -3.24 -0.95
C VAL A 98 -6.55 -3.17 -2.34
N ALA A 99 -6.40 -1.96 -2.88
CA ALA A 99 -5.80 -1.73 -4.20
C ALA A 99 -4.33 -1.29 -4.08
N ASP A 100 -3.42 -2.00 -4.75
CA ASP A 100 -2.02 -1.58 -4.90
C ASP A 100 -1.91 -0.50 -6.01
N VAL A 101 -2.00 0.75 -5.58
CA VAL A 101 -1.93 1.94 -6.45
C VAL A 101 -0.83 2.93 -6.04
N VAL A 102 -0.34 2.87 -4.81
CA VAL A 102 0.65 3.82 -4.28
C VAL A 102 1.99 3.61 -4.94
N TRP A 103 2.46 4.64 -5.65
CA TRP A 103 3.71 4.62 -6.41
C TRP A 103 4.32 6.03 -6.47
N TRP A 104 5.55 6.14 -6.99
CA TRP A 104 6.26 7.41 -7.19
C TRP A 104 5.62 8.35 -8.21
N SER A 105 4.66 7.87 -9.00
CA SER A 105 3.83 8.76 -9.80
C SER A 105 3.06 9.67 -8.85
N GLU A 106 3.13 10.98 -9.12
CA GLU A 106 2.29 11.96 -8.44
C GLU A 106 0.86 11.41 -8.44
N ALA A 107 0.28 11.22 -7.25
CA ALA A 107 -0.95 10.47 -7.02
C ALA A 107 -2.21 11.03 -7.74
N VAL A 108 -2.01 11.99 -8.63
CA VAL A 108 -2.96 12.99 -9.12
C VAL A 108 -2.91 13.13 -10.64
N ASP A 109 -2.08 12.34 -11.33
CA ASP A 109 -2.20 12.27 -12.78
C ASP A 109 -3.60 11.75 -13.14
N ALA A 110 -4.30 12.54 -13.95
CA ALA A 110 -5.71 12.37 -14.36
C ALA A 110 -6.03 11.03 -15.08
N ALA A 111 -5.07 10.13 -15.16
CA ALA A 111 -5.16 8.83 -15.79
C ALA A 111 -5.78 7.76 -14.88
N TRP A 112 -6.02 8.04 -13.60
CA TRP A 112 -6.55 7.08 -12.65
C TRP A 112 -7.98 7.41 -12.27
N ASP A 113 -8.86 6.44 -12.47
CA ASP A 113 -10.26 6.54 -12.10
C ASP A 113 -10.43 6.33 -10.59
N TRP A 114 -10.02 7.34 -9.82
CA TRP A 114 -10.20 7.39 -8.37
C TRP A 114 -11.67 7.28 -7.94
N ARG A 115 -12.61 7.64 -8.82
CA ARG A 115 -14.03 7.45 -8.57
C ARG A 115 -14.36 5.96 -8.58
N THR A 116 -14.02 5.23 -9.64
CA THR A 116 -14.21 3.78 -9.69
C THR A 116 -13.47 3.07 -8.55
N LEU A 117 -12.29 3.55 -8.14
CA LEU A 117 -11.62 3.04 -6.94
C LEU A 117 -12.46 3.26 -5.68
N GLY A 118 -12.92 4.48 -5.41
CA GLY A 118 -13.76 4.78 -4.23
C GLY A 118 -15.12 4.08 -4.22
N GLU A 119 -15.68 3.78 -5.40
CA GLU A 119 -16.96 3.06 -5.53
C GLU A 119 -16.83 1.55 -5.26
N HIS A 120 -15.64 0.98 -5.42
CA HIS A 120 -15.46 -0.46 -5.41
C HIS A 120 -14.40 -0.99 -4.45
N PHE A 121 -13.44 -0.19 -3.99
CA PHE A 121 -12.42 -0.59 -3.03
C PHE A 121 -12.66 0.05 -1.68
N ASP A 122 -12.00 -0.50 -0.67
CA ASP A 122 -12.08 -0.04 0.71
C ASP A 122 -10.78 0.64 1.16
N ALA A 123 -9.65 0.26 0.57
CA ALA A 123 -8.35 0.86 0.89
C ALA A 123 -7.40 0.90 -0.31
N VAL A 124 -6.38 1.73 -0.18
CA VAL A 124 -5.22 1.76 -1.08
C VAL A 124 -3.93 1.45 -0.34
N THR A 125 -2.99 0.81 -1.03
CA THR A 125 -1.64 0.48 -0.55
C THR A 125 -0.62 0.61 -1.68
N GLY A 126 0.66 0.43 -1.34
CA GLY A 126 1.76 0.26 -2.28
C GLY A 126 2.60 -0.93 -1.85
N TYR A 127 2.83 -1.92 -2.71
CA TYR A 127 3.60 -3.12 -2.32
C TYR A 127 5.02 -2.77 -1.85
N SER A 128 5.80 -2.13 -2.72
CA SER A 128 7.14 -1.62 -2.46
C SER A 128 7.29 -0.34 -3.26
N LEU A 129 7.95 0.67 -2.70
CA LEU A 129 8.32 1.89 -3.43
C LEU A 129 9.74 1.80 -3.98
N TYR A 130 10.28 0.61 -4.26
CA TYR A 130 11.61 0.52 -4.86
C TYR A 130 11.58 0.75 -6.37
N ASP A 131 12.38 1.71 -6.87
CA ASP A 131 12.49 2.00 -8.30
C ASP A 131 13.97 2.17 -8.73
N PRO A 132 14.54 1.21 -9.50
CA PRO A 132 15.92 1.30 -9.95
C PRO A 132 16.18 2.44 -10.93
N ALA A 133 15.14 3.02 -11.54
CA ALA A 133 15.27 4.18 -12.42
C ALA A 133 15.45 5.50 -11.65
N GLN A 134 15.28 5.48 -10.31
CA GLN A 134 15.37 6.65 -9.45
C GLN A 134 16.42 6.46 -8.33
N PRO A 135 17.71 6.30 -8.66
CA PRO A 135 18.75 6.00 -7.66
C PRO A 135 18.86 7.06 -6.55
N THR A 136 18.75 8.35 -6.89
CA THR A 136 18.76 9.42 -5.89
C THR A 136 17.58 9.31 -4.92
N THR A 137 16.40 8.93 -5.41
CA THR A 137 15.22 8.69 -4.58
C THR A 137 15.44 7.47 -3.68
N MET A 138 16.11 6.42 -4.16
CA MET A 138 16.43 5.25 -3.32
C MET A 138 17.45 5.57 -2.22
N ASP A 139 18.41 6.45 -2.47
CA ASP A 139 19.34 6.95 -1.44
C ASP A 139 18.59 7.82 -0.40
N GLY A 140 17.62 8.63 -0.84
CA GLY A 140 16.75 9.47 -0.03
C GLY A 140 15.39 8.87 0.32
N PHE A 141 15.28 7.53 0.36
CA PHE A 141 14.02 6.79 0.27
C PHE A 141 12.92 7.26 1.23
N LEU A 142 13.26 7.48 2.50
CA LEU A 142 12.26 7.85 3.51
C LEU A 142 11.62 9.21 3.25
N SER A 143 12.38 10.19 2.74
CA SER A 143 11.82 11.51 2.43
C SER A 143 10.85 11.44 1.27
N GLY A 144 11.22 10.72 0.21
CA GLY A 144 10.30 10.48 -0.90
C GLY A 144 9.05 9.71 -0.47
N ALA A 145 9.21 8.67 0.36
CA ALA A 145 8.08 7.90 0.86
C ALA A 145 7.11 8.74 1.71
N ASP A 146 7.62 9.70 2.50
CA ASP A 146 6.78 10.61 3.30
C ASP A 146 5.90 11.50 2.40
N GLU A 147 6.49 12.03 1.33
CA GLU A 147 5.77 12.86 0.34
C GLU A 147 4.69 12.06 -0.38
N VAL A 148 5.04 10.86 -0.87
CA VAL A 148 4.09 9.95 -1.52
C VAL A 148 2.98 9.56 -0.56
N PHE A 149 3.29 9.11 0.66
CA PHE A 149 2.25 8.69 1.60
C PHE A 149 1.30 9.82 1.97
N ARG A 150 1.83 11.03 2.17
CA ARG A 150 1.00 12.22 2.42
C ARG A 150 0.05 12.51 1.25
N GLU A 151 0.55 12.45 0.02
CA GLU A 151 -0.26 12.73 -1.16
C GLU A 151 -1.37 11.69 -1.32
N TYR A 152 -1.04 10.41 -1.30
CA TYR A 152 -2.01 9.33 -1.47
C TYR A 152 -3.01 9.26 -0.33
N ARG A 153 -2.60 9.54 0.92
CA ARG A 153 -3.53 9.66 2.05
C ARG A 153 -4.59 10.73 1.77
N ASN A 154 -4.17 11.92 1.36
CA ASN A 154 -5.09 13.02 1.08
C ASN A 154 -6.06 12.70 -0.06
N VAL A 155 -5.59 12.01 -1.11
CA VAL A 155 -6.45 11.56 -2.20
C VAL A 155 -7.40 10.45 -1.74
N ALA A 156 -6.91 9.44 -1.02
CA ALA A 156 -7.73 8.36 -0.48
C ALA A 156 -8.87 8.89 0.39
N ASP A 157 -8.57 9.82 1.31
CA ASP A 157 -9.57 10.50 2.16
C ASP A 157 -10.65 11.20 1.32
N ALA A 158 -10.27 11.84 0.21
CA ALA A 158 -11.21 12.55 -0.67
C ALA A 158 -12.19 11.62 -1.40
N PHE A 159 -11.84 10.33 -1.56
CA PHE A 159 -12.67 9.30 -2.19
C PHE A 159 -13.23 8.27 -1.19
N GLY A 160 -13.09 8.51 0.11
CA GLY A 160 -13.62 7.62 1.15
C GLY A 160 -12.89 6.28 1.26
N LEU A 161 -11.62 6.23 0.84
CA LEU A 161 -10.76 5.05 0.91
C LEU A 161 -9.86 5.14 2.14
N ASP A 162 -9.62 4.00 2.80
CA ASP A 162 -8.59 3.89 3.83
C ASP A 162 -7.19 3.95 3.18
N PHE A 163 -6.22 4.53 3.88
CA PHE A 163 -4.81 4.51 3.47
C PHE A 163 -4.03 3.50 4.31
N ALA A 164 -3.62 2.39 3.69
CA ALA A 164 -2.93 1.28 4.32
C ALA A 164 -1.47 1.21 3.83
N PRO A 165 -0.53 1.95 4.44
CA PRO A 165 0.86 1.99 3.98
C PRO A 165 1.56 0.64 4.13
N SER A 166 2.54 0.39 3.25
CA SER A 166 3.46 -0.75 3.37
C SER A 166 4.86 -0.28 3.74
N VAL A 167 5.54 -1.06 4.58
CA VAL A 167 6.93 -0.82 4.98
C VAL A 167 7.82 -2.00 4.60
N LEU A 168 9.10 -1.73 4.41
CA LEU A 168 10.13 -2.73 4.18
C LEU A 168 11.35 -2.50 5.08
N PRO A 169 12.08 -3.56 5.46
CA PRO A 169 13.27 -3.41 6.31
C PRO A 169 14.50 -2.93 5.55
N GLY A 170 14.49 -3.09 4.22
CA GLY A 170 15.51 -2.70 3.23
C GLY A 170 15.19 -3.38 1.90
N PHE A 171 16.00 -3.12 0.86
CA PHE A 171 15.81 -3.68 -0.47
C PHE A 171 17.18 -3.84 -1.17
N ASP A 172 17.50 -5.06 -1.60
CA ASP A 172 18.69 -5.41 -2.37
C ASP A 172 18.42 -6.59 -3.30
N ASP A 173 18.22 -6.32 -4.59
CA ASP A 173 18.01 -7.32 -5.62
C ASP A 173 19.23 -7.50 -6.54
N ARG A 174 20.42 -7.04 -6.14
CA ARG A 174 21.63 -7.09 -6.96
C ARG A 174 22.04 -8.51 -7.35
N ASN A 175 21.77 -9.48 -6.49
CA ASN A 175 22.04 -10.90 -6.76
C ASN A 175 21.21 -11.46 -7.92
N LEU A 176 20.00 -10.93 -8.13
CA LEU A 176 19.10 -11.37 -9.20
C LEU A 176 19.25 -10.51 -10.45
N ARG A 177 19.40 -9.18 -10.29
CA ARG A 177 19.16 -8.22 -11.36
C ARG A 177 20.35 -7.32 -11.71
N GLY A 178 21.52 -7.48 -11.06
CA GLY A 178 22.76 -6.78 -11.41
C GLY A 178 23.34 -5.90 -10.30
N ALA A 179 24.66 -5.77 -10.24
CA ALA A 179 25.38 -5.11 -9.14
C ALA A 179 25.22 -3.57 -9.12
N GLU A 180 24.80 -2.99 -10.25
CA GLU A 180 24.58 -1.56 -10.45
C GLU A 180 23.26 -1.04 -9.85
N ARG A 181 22.43 -1.93 -9.31
CA ARG A 181 21.12 -1.57 -8.79
C ARG A 181 21.26 -0.81 -7.46
N PRO A 182 20.45 0.25 -7.24
CA PRO A 182 20.45 0.96 -5.98
C PRO A 182 20.04 0.03 -4.83
N VAL A 183 20.49 0.33 -3.62
CA VAL A 183 20.20 -0.49 -2.44
C VAL A 183 19.61 0.39 -1.36
N ILE A 184 18.44 -0.01 -0.83
CA ILE A 184 17.89 0.62 0.36
C ILE A 184 18.44 -0.15 1.56
N GLN A 185 19.48 0.41 2.18
CA GLN A 185 20.21 -0.24 3.26
C GLN A 185 19.35 -0.37 4.52
N ARG A 186 19.43 -1.53 5.18
CA ARG A 186 18.66 -1.78 6.40
C ARG A 186 19.14 -0.98 7.62
N HIS A 187 20.40 -0.54 7.61
CA HIS A 187 21.06 0.23 8.68
C HIS A 187 20.83 -0.33 10.10
N GLY A 188 21.01 -1.65 10.30
CA GLY A 188 20.76 -2.28 11.61
C GLY A 188 19.32 -2.11 12.11
N GLY A 189 18.37 -2.05 11.17
CA GLY A 189 16.96 -1.84 11.42
C GLY A 189 16.55 -0.38 11.62
N GLU A 190 17.46 0.60 11.53
CA GLU A 190 17.10 2.03 11.64
C GLU A 190 16.12 2.44 10.55
N LEU A 191 16.37 2.03 9.29
CA LEU A 191 15.46 2.27 8.17
C LEU A 191 14.05 1.76 8.52
N TYR A 192 13.96 0.51 8.97
CA TYR A 192 12.68 -0.14 9.27
C TYR A 192 11.91 0.58 10.37
N ARG A 193 12.59 1.00 11.45
CA ARG A 193 11.98 1.76 12.56
C ARG A 193 11.41 3.09 12.06
N ARG A 194 12.21 3.85 11.30
CA ARG A 194 11.80 5.16 10.78
C ARG A 194 10.70 5.04 9.74
N PHE A 195 10.74 4.01 8.89
CA PHE A 195 9.70 3.78 7.91
C PHE A 195 8.40 3.34 8.58
N TRP A 196 8.47 2.51 9.63
CA TRP A 196 7.32 2.16 10.46
C TRP A 196 6.70 3.40 11.14
N ASP A 197 7.52 4.28 11.73
CA ASP A 197 7.05 5.55 12.30
C ASP A 197 6.30 6.38 11.26
N LEU A 198 6.87 6.47 10.05
CA LEU A 198 6.28 7.19 8.93
C LEU A 198 4.95 6.58 8.50
N ALA A 199 4.90 5.27 8.32
CA ALA A 199 3.68 4.55 7.96
C ALA A 199 2.58 4.74 9.02
N GLU A 200 2.90 4.67 10.31
CA GLU A 200 1.91 4.90 11.37
C GLU A 200 1.35 6.33 11.38
N ARG A 201 2.15 7.35 11.03
CA ARG A 201 1.67 8.74 10.91
C ARG A 201 0.65 8.91 9.80
N HIS A 202 0.85 8.21 8.68
CA HIS A 202 -0.02 8.37 7.50
C HIS A 202 -1.19 7.40 7.46
N ALA A 203 -1.11 6.25 8.14
CA ALA A 203 -2.19 5.27 8.17
C ALA A 203 -3.52 5.89 8.65
N GLY A 204 -4.54 5.84 7.79
CA GLY A 204 -5.85 6.44 8.02
C GLY A 204 -6.98 5.44 7.77
N GLY A 205 -8.16 5.70 8.35
CA GLY A 205 -9.35 4.86 8.16
C GLY A 205 -10.03 4.35 9.43
N GLU A 206 -11.12 3.57 9.28
CA GLU A 206 -11.90 3.03 10.40
C GLU A 206 -11.07 2.11 11.32
N ARG A 207 -10.09 1.41 10.75
CA ARG A 207 -9.13 0.55 11.45
C ARG A 207 -7.82 0.54 10.69
N GLN A 208 -6.73 0.90 11.35
CA GLN A 208 -5.43 1.03 10.69
C GLN A 208 -4.90 -0.35 10.25
N LEU A 209 -4.73 -0.52 8.93
CA LEU A 209 -3.92 -1.59 8.34
C LEU A 209 -2.54 -1.03 8.00
N LEU A 210 -1.52 -1.85 8.21
CA LEU A 210 -0.16 -1.61 7.79
C LEU A 210 0.38 -2.91 7.20
N PHE A 211 0.97 -2.82 6.02
CA PHE A 211 1.58 -3.96 5.34
C PHE A 211 3.08 -3.98 5.61
N VAL A 212 3.65 -5.18 5.58
CA VAL A 212 5.10 -5.35 5.61
C VAL A 212 5.53 -6.17 4.41
N THR A 213 6.35 -5.55 3.57
CA THR A 213 7.04 -6.19 2.46
C THR A 213 8.45 -6.52 2.94
N SER A 214 8.77 -7.77 3.25
CA SER A 214 7.96 -8.98 3.11
C SER A 214 8.31 -9.99 4.20
N PHE A 215 7.52 -11.07 4.36
CA PHE A 215 7.97 -12.15 5.23
C PHE A 215 9.24 -12.80 4.67
N ASN A 216 9.26 -13.20 3.39
CA ASN A 216 10.32 -14.05 2.83
C ASN A 216 10.63 -13.80 1.34
N GLU A 217 10.54 -12.56 0.84
CA GLU A 217 10.95 -12.25 -0.54
C GLU A 217 12.47 -12.00 -0.63
N TRP A 218 13.21 -13.11 -0.53
CA TRP A 218 14.68 -13.15 -0.53
C TRP A 218 15.31 -12.62 -1.82
N HIS A 219 14.61 -12.69 -2.95
CA HIS A 219 15.11 -12.18 -4.22
C HIS A 219 15.25 -10.65 -4.23
N GLU A 220 14.52 -9.97 -3.36
CA GLU A 220 14.52 -8.52 -3.22
C GLU A 220 15.22 -8.05 -1.94
N GLY A 221 15.69 -8.99 -1.10
CA GLY A 221 16.33 -8.65 0.16
C GLY A 221 15.39 -7.92 1.14
N THR A 222 14.07 -8.15 1.05
CA THR A 222 13.05 -7.49 1.88
C THR A 222 12.56 -8.38 3.04
N GLU A 223 13.12 -9.58 3.20
CA GLU A 223 12.65 -10.60 4.14
C GLU A 223 12.78 -10.18 5.61
N LEU A 224 11.80 -10.63 6.40
CA LEU A 224 11.86 -10.70 7.87
C LEU A 224 12.19 -12.11 8.37
N GLU A 225 12.05 -13.13 7.51
CA GLU A 225 12.32 -14.54 7.81
C GLU A 225 13.73 -14.69 8.40
N PRO A 226 13.92 -15.52 9.45
CA PRO A 226 15.21 -15.62 10.09
C PRO A 226 16.32 -16.04 9.13
N SER A 227 17.42 -15.28 9.13
CA SER A 227 18.56 -15.49 8.24
C SER A 227 19.84 -15.79 9.00
N ALA A 228 20.86 -16.28 8.31
CA ALA A 228 22.20 -16.42 8.90
C ALA A 228 22.81 -15.05 9.25
N GLU A 229 22.45 -13.99 8.53
CA GLU A 229 22.98 -12.64 8.69
C GLU A 229 22.30 -11.89 9.85
N HIS A 230 20.98 -12.01 9.96
CA HIS A 230 20.16 -11.20 10.86
C HIS A 230 19.52 -12.01 12.00
N GLY A 231 19.65 -13.35 12.00
CA GLY A 231 18.98 -14.21 12.97
C GLY A 231 17.49 -13.91 13.02
N THR A 232 16.94 -13.75 14.21
CA THR A 232 15.52 -13.37 14.42
C THR A 232 15.29 -11.87 14.59
N GLU A 233 16.29 -11.02 14.28
CA GLU A 233 16.25 -9.58 14.60
C GLU A 233 15.01 -8.89 14.05
N TYR A 234 14.71 -9.07 12.76
CA TYR A 234 13.61 -8.38 12.09
C TYR A 234 12.23 -8.86 12.56
N LEU A 235 12.05 -10.15 12.87
CA LEU A 235 10.83 -10.63 13.52
C LEU A 235 10.61 -9.99 14.89
N MET A 236 11.67 -9.92 15.71
CA MET A 236 11.59 -9.32 17.04
C MET A 236 11.37 -7.80 16.96
N LEU A 237 11.94 -7.15 15.95
CA LEU A 237 11.73 -5.73 15.69
C LEU A 237 10.28 -5.46 15.26
N THR A 238 9.72 -6.23 14.33
CA THR A 238 8.30 -6.12 13.95
C THR A 238 7.38 -6.34 15.16
N ALA A 239 7.67 -7.34 16.00
CA ALA A 239 6.89 -7.59 17.22
C ALA A 239 6.96 -6.40 18.20
N SER A 240 8.15 -5.83 18.40
CA SER A 240 8.37 -4.65 19.25
C SER A 240 7.64 -3.41 18.71
N LEU A 241 7.76 -3.14 17.42
CA LEU A 241 7.10 -2.01 16.76
C LEU A 241 5.57 -2.13 16.84
N LYS A 242 5.02 -3.32 16.65
CA LYS A 242 3.57 -3.57 16.78
C LYS A 242 3.04 -3.40 18.22
N GLN A 243 3.86 -3.71 19.24
CA GLN A 243 3.42 -3.73 20.65
C GLN A 243 3.64 -2.40 21.37
N ARG A 244 4.28 -1.41 20.74
CA ARG A 244 4.59 -0.14 21.40
C ARG A 244 3.32 0.62 21.78
N ASP A 245 3.32 1.19 22.98
CA ASP A 245 2.23 2.04 23.44
C ASP A 245 2.14 3.31 22.57
N ARG A 246 0.97 3.53 21.98
CA ARG A 246 0.65 4.77 21.27
C ARG A 246 0.05 5.77 22.26
N PRO A 247 0.45 7.05 22.26
CA PRO A 247 -0.43 8.11 22.73
C PRO A 247 -1.66 8.08 21.81
N ARG A 248 -2.80 7.56 22.32
CA ARG A 248 -4.07 7.58 21.58
C ARG A 248 -4.29 9.00 21.07
N HIS A 249 -4.22 9.20 19.76
CA HIS A 249 -4.77 10.41 19.16
C HIS A 249 -6.28 10.27 19.32
N GLY A 250 -6.79 10.82 20.43
CA GLY A 250 -8.21 11.08 20.58
C GLY A 250 -8.63 12.06 19.48
N ALA A 251 -9.94 12.23 19.29
CA ALA A 251 -10.51 13.15 18.30
C ALA A 251 -10.22 14.66 18.56
N GLY A 252 -9.15 15.00 19.27
CA GLY A 252 -8.53 16.32 19.31
C GLY A 252 -7.09 16.15 18.88
N GLY A 253 -6.69 16.90 17.84
CA GLY A 253 -5.36 16.78 17.20
C GLY A 253 -4.18 16.88 18.16
N PRO A 254 -2.99 16.47 17.71
CA PRO A 254 -1.79 16.36 18.54
C PRO A 254 -1.41 17.71 19.15
N ASP A 255 -0.96 17.66 20.40
CA ASP A 255 -0.32 18.76 21.09
C ASP A 255 1.09 18.93 20.50
N VAL A 256 1.15 19.75 19.43
CA VAL A 256 2.32 19.96 18.56
C VAL A 256 3.60 20.22 19.35
N GLU A 257 3.52 20.93 20.48
CA GLU A 257 4.68 21.23 21.32
C GLU A 257 5.33 19.96 21.91
N ARG A 258 4.51 18.97 22.30
CA ARG A 258 5.01 17.77 22.97
C ARG A 258 5.62 16.76 22.00
N GLU A 259 5.17 16.77 20.75
CA GLU A 259 5.65 15.90 19.68
C GLU A 259 6.94 16.44 19.04
N VAL A 260 7.03 17.78 18.90
CA VAL A 260 8.28 18.47 18.52
C VAL A 260 9.37 18.25 19.56
N ASP A 261 9.06 18.33 20.87
CA ASP A 261 10.03 18.07 21.94
C ASP A 261 10.52 16.61 21.94
N TYR A 262 9.63 15.65 21.68
CA TYR A 262 9.99 14.24 21.60
C TYR A 262 10.91 13.96 20.40
N LEU A 263 10.61 14.51 19.23
CA LEU A 263 11.42 14.34 18.02
C LEU A 263 12.75 15.09 18.10
N ALA A 264 12.75 16.32 18.62
CA ALA A 264 13.97 17.10 18.85
C ALA A 264 14.93 16.42 19.85
N SER A 265 14.41 15.64 20.81
CA SER A 265 15.23 14.89 21.76
C SER A 265 15.98 13.70 21.16
N ARG A 266 15.63 13.27 19.94
CA ARG A 266 16.19 12.08 19.27
C ARG A 266 16.83 12.35 17.91
N LEU A 267 16.76 13.58 17.41
CA LEU A 267 17.44 13.97 16.18
C LEU A 267 18.88 14.37 16.48
N ASP A 268 19.79 13.90 15.62
CA ASP A 268 21.16 14.40 15.55
C ASP A 268 21.13 15.91 15.26
N PRO A 269 21.84 16.77 16.04
CA PRO A 269 21.81 18.22 15.88
C PRO A 269 22.21 18.73 14.47
N ASP A 270 22.76 17.88 13.61
CA ASP A 270 23.13 18.24 12.24
C ASP A 270 22.00 18.04 11.19
N VAL A 271 20.81 17.58 11.58
CA VAL A 271 19.65 17.46 10.66
C VAL A 271 18.74 18.68 10.82
N GLY A 272 18.88 19.66 9.92
CA GLY A 272 18.12 20.91 9.92
C GLY A 272 16.60 20.74 9.86
N LEU A 273 15.88 21.53 10.64
CA LEU A 273 14.42 21.64 10.66
C LEU A 273 13.89 22.12 9.29
N ILE A 274 12.88 21.43 8.77
CA ILE A 274 12.18 21.76 7.52
C ILE A 274 11.36 23.06 7.72
N PRO A 275 11.34 24.01 6.76
CA PRO A 275 10.58 25.26 6.89
C PRO A 275 9.05 25.06 6.84
N GLU A 276 8.32 25.98 7.49
CA GLU A 276 6.85 26.05 7.58
C GLU A 276 6.13 25.92 6.22
N SER A 277 5.06 25.13 6.18
CA SER A 277 4.28 24.79 4.99
C SER A 277 3.48 25.98 4.42
N THR A 278 3.57 26.21 3.11
CA THR A 278 2.63 27.05 2.36
C THR A 278 1.32 26.30 2.13
N ALA A 279 0.22 26.81 2.68
CA ALA A 279 -1.14 26.32 2.46
C ALA A 279 -1.52 26.41 0.96
N GLY A 280 -1.96 25.30 0.37
CA GLY A 280 -2.43 25.21 -1.01
C GLY A 280 -3.27 23.96 -1.24
N ALA A 281 -4.19 24.00 -2.19
CA ALA A 281 -4.98 22.84 -2.63
C ALA A 281 -4.56 22.45 -4.05
N ARG A 282 -4.40 21.15 -4.31
CA ARG A 282 -4.11 20.60 -5.64
C ARG A 282 -5.42 20.19 -6.31
N GLN A 283 -5.55 20.50 -7.59
CA GLN A 283 -6.68 20.08 -8.42
C GLN A 283 -6.36 18.71 -9.04
N VAL A 284 -7.22 17.72 -8.80
CA VAL A 284 -7.19 16.41 -9.46
C VAL A 284 -8.24 16.42 -10.56
N SER A 285 -7.84 16.24 -11.81
CA SER A 285 -8.76 16.11 -12.94
C SER A 285 -9.22 14.66 -13.08
N LEU A 286 -10.52 14.43 -13.22
CA LEU A 286 -11.11 13.11 -13.40
C LEU A 286 -11.35 12.80 -14.88
N GLU A 287 -11.50 11.51 -15.20
CA GLU A 287 -12.07 11.10 -16.48
C GLU A 287 -13.49 11.71 -16.62
N GLY A 288 -13.74 12.39 -17.74
CA GLY A 288 -14.97 13.17 -17.95
C GLY A 288 -14.86 14.68 -17.71
N GLY A 289 -13.70 15.18 -17.25
CA GLY A 289 -13.40 16.62 -17.19
C GLY A 289 -13.87 17.33 -15.92
N GLU A 290 -14.39 16.60 -14.93
CA GLU A 290 -14.64 17.11 -13.59
C GLU A 290 -13.33 17.30 -12.82
N THR A 291 -13.30 18.21 -11.84
CA THR A 291 -12.11 18.49 -11.04
C THR A 291 -12.44 18.43 -9.56
N VAL A 292 -11.62 17.71 -8.77
CA VAL A 292 -11.74 17.61 -7.32
C VAL A 292 -10.58 18.36 -6.67
N SER A 293 -10.89 19.20 -5.68
CA SER A 293 -9.91 19.95 -4.91
C SER A 293 -9.42 19.13 -3.73
N VAL A 294 -8.16 18.71 -3.75
CA VAL A 294 -7.51 17.97 -2.66
C VAL A 294 -6.68 18.96 -1.81
N PRO A 295 -7.04 19.19 -0.53
CA PRO A 295 -6.22 20.02 0.35
C PRO A 295 -4.86 19.36 0.60
N LEU A 296 -3.76 20.12 0.52
CA LEU A 296 -2.42 19.60 0.83
C LEU A 296 -2.13 19.57 2.34
N ASP A 297 -3.05 20.11 3.15
CA ASP A 297 -2.87 20.50 4.53
C ASP A 297 -3.92 19.90 5.47
N ARG A 298 -3.84 18.59 5.77
CA ARG A 298 -4.39 18.01 7.01
C ARG A 298 -3.57 16.82 7.52
N VAL A 299 -2.37 17.11 8.03
CA VAL A 299 -1.74 16.20 9.00
C VAL A 299 -2.39 16.51 10.35
N PHE A 300 -3.18 15.56 10.85
CA PHE A 300 -3.58 15.47 12.25
C PHE A 300 -2.89 14.25 12.84
#